data_AF-J5J231-F1
#
_entry.id   AF-J5J231-F1
#
_cell.length_a   1.000
_cell.length_b   1.000
_cell.length_c   1.000
_cell.angle_alpha   90.00
_cell.angle_beta   90.00
_cell.angle_gamma   90.00
#
_symmetry.space_group_name_H-M   'P 1'
#
loop_
_entity.id
_entity.type
_entity.pdbx_description
1 polymer ?
#
loop_
_entity_poly.entity_id
_entity_poly.type
_entity_poly.pdbx_seq_one_letter_code
_entity_poly.pdbx_strand_id
1 'polypeptide(L)'
;MALDLCIHACIQKPRHRLHPPPANTPLRIRIQGPLETTEKLLPDVKWHNIVSFPQPGGVELARLTHEALYGREVHAETRCRLVVRDEYLAWAMSGRRPLSYIDYYGVTFDHLVSPDDPDPEVLVINIIELDSVGGIYSDGDAEIDVAVGQKPL
;
A
#
# COMPACT_ATOMS: atom_id res chain seq x y z
N MET A 1 -5.77 4.77 17.66
CA MET A 1 -6.22 5.68 16.59
C MET A 1 -5.51 5.28 15.33
N ALA A 2 -6.16 5.33 14.17
CA ALA A 2 -5.50 5.01 12.90
C ALA A 2 -4.49 6.10 12.56
N LEU A 3 -3.32 5.71 12.06
CA LEU A 3 -2.38 6.62 11.42
C LEU A 3 -2.81 6.90 9.97
N ASP A 4 -2.48 8.09 9.48
CA ASP A 4 -2.72 8.43 8.08
C ASP A 4 -1.62 7.84 7.20
N LEU A 5 -2.02 7.26 6.06
CA LEU A 5 -1.08 6.85 5.01
C LEU A 5 -0.75 8.06 4.14
N CYS A 6 0.45 8.61 4.30
CA CYS A 6 0.95 9.73 3.52
C CYS A 6 1.86 9.23 2.38
N ILE A 7 1.58 9.66 1.14
CA ILE A 7 2.48 9.46 0.00
C ILE A 7 2.97 10.82 -0.43
N HIS A 8 4.22 11.16 -0.08
CA HIS A 8 4.76 12.48 -0.38
C HIS A 8 4.95 12.72 -1.88
N ALA A 9 4.91 14.00 -2.24
CA ALA A 9 5.28 14.43 -3.58
C ALA A 9 6.76 14.11 -3.88
N CYS A 10 7.07 13.93 -5.17
CA CYS A 10 8.44 13.72 -5.62
C CYS A 10 9.38 14.85 -5.16
N ILE A 11 10.47 14.48 -4.49
CA ILE A 11 11.50 15.41 -4.01
C ILE A 11 12.37 15.99 -5.15
N GLN A 12 12.36 15.37 -6.33
CA GLN A 12 13.16 15.83 -7.47
C GLN A 12 12.65 17.19 -7.98
N LYS A 13 13.58 18.03 -8.44
CA LYS A 13 13.30 19.33 -9.05
C LYS A 13 13.96 19.37 -10.43
N PRO A 14 13.18 19.30 -11.54
CA PRO A 14 11.72 19.19 -11.59
C PRO A 14 11.20 17.83 -11.09
N ARG A 15 9.92 17.78 -10.69
CA ARG A 15 9.28 16.53 -10.24
C ARG A 15 9.38 15.47 -11.34
N HIS A 16 9.69 14.24 -10.96
CA HIS A 16 9.66 13.14 -11.92
C HIS A 16 8.22 12.95 -12.42
N ARG A 17 8.04 12.84 -13.74
CA ARG A 17 6.71 12.75 -14.38
C ARG A 17 5.88 11.54 -13.91
N LEU A 18 6.52 10.57 -13.27
CA LEU A 18 5.87 9.36 -12.78
C LEU A 18 5.58 9.38 -11.27
N HIS A 19 5.97 10.42 -10.51
CA HIS A 19 5.91 10.40 -9.05
C HIS A 19 5.11 11.61 -8.46
N PRO A 20 3.94 11.39 -7.83
CA PRO A 20 3.09 10.19 -7.96
C PRO A 20 2.49 10.11 -9.38
N PRO A 21 2.09 8.91 -9.85
CA PRO A 21 1.52 8.76 -11.18
C PRO A 21 0.20 9.52 -11.33
N PRO A 22 -0.15 10.02 -12.53
CA PRO A 22 -1.46 10.60 -12.79
C PRO A 22 -2.62 9.63 -12.53
N ALA A 23 -3.76 10.14 -12.06
CA ALA A 23 -4.94 9.33 -11.73
C ALA A 23 -5.59 8.64 -12.95
N ASN A 24 -5.28 9.08 -14.17
CA ASN A 24 -5.79 8.47 -15.40
C ASN A 24 -4.84 7.41 -16.00
N THR A 25 -3.72 7.11 -15.35
CA THR A 25 -2.77 6.08 -15.81
C THR A 25 -3.22 4.70 -15.30
N PRO A 26 -3.48 3.72 -16.19
CA PRO A 26 -3.74 2.34 -15.77
C PRO A 26 -2.51 1.73 -15.10
N LEU A 27 -2.67 1.24 -13.87
CA LEU A 27 -1.57 0.71 -13.06
C LEU A 27 -2.03 -0.49 -12.24
N ARG A 28 -1.18 -1.51 -12.16
CA ARG A 28 -1.25 -2.51 -11.11
C ARG A 28 -0.44 -2.02 -9.91
N ILE A 29 -1.12 -1.77 -8.80
CA ILE A 29 -0.52 -1.18 -7.62
C ILE A 29 -0.27 -2.28 -6.60
N ARG A 30 0.95 -2.34 -6.06
CA ARG A 30 1.34 -3.22 -4.97
C ARG A 30 1.79 -2.36 -3.80
N ILE A 31 1.09 -2.46 -2.68
CA ILE A 31 1.50 -1.88 -1.40
C ILE A 31 1.83 -3.01 -0.43
N GLN A 32 2.90 -2.85 0.33
CA GLN A 32 3.32 -3.86 1.29
C GLN A 32 4.19 -3.29 2.41
N GLY A 33 4.23 -3.96 3.56
CA GLY A 33 5.02 -3.53 4.69
C GLY A 33 4.98 -4.49 5.89
N PRO A 34 5.75 -4.16 6.94
CA PRO A 34 5.61 -4.82 8.22
C PRO A 34 4.17 -4.79 8.70
N LEU A 35 3.70 -5.92 9.24
CA LEU A 35 2.32 -6.02 9.72
C LEU A 35 2.07 -5.05 10.87
N GLU A 36 3.05 -4.89 11.77
CA GLU A 36 2.95 -3.95 12.90
C GLU A 36 2.63 -2.52 12.43
N THR A 37 3.30 -2.04 11.38
CA THR A 37 3.05 -0.72 10.82
C THR A 37 1.71 -0.66 10.07
N THR A 38 1.36 -1.75 9.38
CA THR A 38 0.07 -1.87 8.66
C THR A 38 -1.12 -1.88 9.64
N GLU A 39 -0.97 -2.50 10.81
CA GLU A 39 -1.96 -2.49 11.90
C GLU A 39 -2.21 -1.08 12.44
N LYS A 40 -1.18 -0.23 12.49
CA LYS A 40 -1.33 1.17 12.90
C LYS A 40 -2.16 1.98 11.88
N LEU A 41 -2.09 1.65 10.59
CA LEU A 41 -2.94 2.24 9.54
C LEU A 41 -4.39 1.76 9.62
N LEU A 42 -4.59 0.47 9.96
CA LEU A 42 -5.89 -0.20 9.93
C LEU A 42 -6.17 -0.93 11.26
N PRO A 43 -6.35 -0.19 12.37
CA PRO A 43 -6.47 -0.78 13.71
C PRO A 43 -7.75 -1.58 13.94
N ASP A 44 -8.77 -1.35 13.12
CA ASP A 44 -10.07 -2.06 13.22
C ASP A 44 -10.09 -3.39 12.44
N VAL A 45 -9.05 -3.66 11.64
CA VAL A 45 -8.90 -4.90 10.90
C VAL A 45 -8.28 -5.98 11.79
N LYS A 46 -8.79 -7.21 11.68
CA LYS A 46 -8.25 -8.38 12.40
C LYS A 46 -7.28 -9.14 11.50
N TRP A 47 -5.99 -9.08 11.82
CA TRP A 47 -4.91 -9.65 11.00
C TRP A 47 -4.53 -11.09 11.36
N HIS A 48 -4.91 -11.55 12.54
CA HIS A 48 -4.61 -12.89 13.04
C HIS A 48 -5.46 -14.02 12.42
N ASN A 49 -6.56 -13.67 11.73
CA ASN A 49 -7.48 -14.63 11.13
C ASN A 49 -7.35 -14.59 9.61
N ILE A 50 -6.53 -15.48 9.05
CA ILE A 50 -6.43 -15.62 7.59
C ILE A 50 -7.72 -16.27 7.08
N VAL A 51 -8.52 -15.50 6.33
CA VAL A 51 -9.78 -15.95 5.72
C VAL A 51 -9.60 -16.30 4.24
N SER A 52 -10.69 -16.60 3.53
CA SER A 52 -10.66 -16.73 2.07
C SER A 52 -10.34 -15.40 1.41
N PHE A 53 -9.51 -15.43 0.37
CA PHE A 53 -9.20 -14.26 -0.46
C PHE A 53 -10.48 -13.61 -1.03
N PRO A 54 -10.54 -12.27 -1.10
CA PRO A 54 -9.58 -11.32 -0.51
C PRO A 54 -9.78 -11.18 1.02
N GLN A 55 -8.69 -10.98 1.77
CA GLN A 55 -8.78 -10.58 3.18
C GLN A 55 -9.46 -9.20 3.29
N PRO A 56 -10.25 -8.96 4.35
CA PRO A 56 -10.75 -7.61 4.66
C PRO A 56 -9.64 -6.56 4.76
N GLY A 57 -8.47 -6.95 5.31
CA GLY A 57 -7.30 -6.07 5.40
C GLY A 57 -6.73 -5.68 4.04
N GLY A 58 -6.72 -6.57 3.06
CA GLY A 58 -6.27 -6.26 1.70
C GLY A 58 -7.19 -5.28 0.99
N VAL A 59 -8.51 -5.45 1.14
CA VAL A 59 -9.50 -4.53 0.59
C VAL A 59 -9.35 -3.13 1.20
N GLU A 60 -9.24 -3.03 2.53
CA GLU A 60 -9.08 -1.74 3.20
C GLU A 60 -7.73 -1.09 2.90
N LEU A 61 -6.64 -1.86 2.82
CA LEU A 61 -5.32 -1.34 2.49
C LEU A 61 -5.26 -0.84 1.03
N ALA A 62 -5.90 -1.55 0.10
CA ALA A 62 -6.04 -1.10 -1.29
C ALA A 62 -6.83 0.21 -1.37
N ARG A 63 -7.96 0.30 -0.63
CA ARG A 63 -8.76 1.53 -0.55
C ARG A 63 -7.95 2.69 0.01
N LEU A 64 -7.27 2.50 1.14
CA LEU A 64 -6.47 3.53 1.79
C LEU A 64 -5.34 4.02 0.88
N THR A 65 -4.67 3.10 0.18
CA THR A 65 -3.60 3.42 -0.78
C THR A 65 -4.13 4.24 -1.96
N HIS A 66 -5.28 3.86 -2.52
CA HIS A 66 -5.91 4.62 -3.59
C HIS A 66 -6.31 6.03 -3.14
N GLU A 67 -6.88 6.17 -1.93
CA GLU A 67 -7.21 7.48 -1.35
C GLU A 67 -5.96 8.34 -1.15
N ALA A 68 -4.84 7.76 -0.70
CA ALA A 68 -3.58 8.47 -0.52
C ALA A 68 -2.96 8.93 -1.86
N LEU A 69 -3.09 8.11 -2.92
CA LEU A 69 -2.55 8.44 -4.25
C LEU A 69 -3.38 9.51 -4.99
N TYR A 70 -4.71 9.42 -4.91
CA TYR A 70 -5.60 10.16 -5.82
C TYR A 70 -6.67 11.01 -5.13
N GLY A 71 -6.77 10.95 -3.80
CA GLY A 71 -7.71 11.74 -2.99
C GLY A 71 -9.08 11.07 -2.75
N ARG A 72 -9.77 11.55 -1.70
CA ARG A 72 -11.07 11.02 -1.21
C ARG A 72 -12.31 11.46 -1.99
N GLU A 73 -12.20 12.37 -2.96
CA GLU A 73 -13.36 12.88 -3.71
C GLU A 73 -13.72 12.03 -4.94
N VAL A 74 -12.82 11.13 -5.38
CA VAL A 74 -12.99 10.25 -6.57
C VAL A 74 -13.98 9.07 -6.31
N HIS A 75 -14.77 9.12 -5.23
CA HIS A 75 -14.84 7.98 -4.31
C HIS A 75 -16.21 7.32 -4.08
N ALA A 76 -17.28 7.75 -4.76
CA ALA A 76 -18.56 7.04 -4.70
C ALA A 76 -18.62 5.86 -5.69
N GLU A 77 -18.15 6.05 -6.92
CA GLU A 77 -18.23 5.02 -7.98
C GLU A 77 -17.00 4.08 -7.99
N THR A 78 -15.83 4.57 -7.55
CA THR A 78 -14.56 3.83 -7.57
C THR A 78 -14.42 2.80 -6.44
N ARG A 79 -15.14 2.97 -5.31
CA ARG A 79 -15.16 1.98 -4.21
C ARG A 79 -15.60 0.59 -4.67
N CYS A 80 -16.43 0.51 -5.72
CA CYS A 80 -16.88 -0.73 -6.32
C CYS A 80 -15.96 -1.28 -7.43
N ARG A 81 -14.82 -0.63 -7.72
CA ARG A 81 -13.95 -0.96 -8.87
C ARG A 81 -12.52 -1.37 -8.54
N LEU A 82 -12.07 -1.24 -7.30
CA LEU A 82 -10.74 -1.74 -6.94
C LEU A 82 -10.77 -3.27 -6.97
N VAL A 83 -10.09 -3.85 -7.97
CA VAL A 83 -9.99 -5.30 -8.14
C VAL A 83 -8.72 -5.76 -7.44
N VAL A 84 -8.85 -6.34 -6.26
CA VAL A 84 -7.74 -7.02 -5.58
C VAL A 84 -7.36 -8.25 -6.42
N ARG A 85 -6.07 -8.40 -6.70
CA ARG A 85 -5.51 -9.45 -7.55
C ARG A 85 -4.72 -10.48 -6.76
N ASP A 86 -4.02 -10.03 -5.72
CA ASP A 86 -3.15 -10.89 -4.93
C ASP A 86 -2.92 -10.29 -3.54
N GLU A 87 -2.58 -11.16 -2.58
CA GLU A 87 -2.23 -10.79 -1.22
C GLU A 87 -0.95 -11.54 -0.82
N TYR A 88 0.04 -10.78 -0.35
CA TYR A 88 1.29 -11.32 0.14
C TYR A 88 1.24 -11.42 1.67
N LEU A 89 1.34 -12.65 2.19
CA LEU A 89 1.34 -12.94 3.61
C LEU A 89 2.69 -13.59 3.98
N ALA A 90 3.57 -12.87 4.65
CA ALA A 90 4.80 -13.46 5.18
C ALA A 90 4.57 -13.98 6.59
N TRP A 91 4.76 -15.28 6.76
CA TRP A 91 4.69 -15.92 8.08
C TRP A 91 5.97 -15.64 8.86
N ALA A 92 5.83 -15.24 10.11
CA ALA A 92 6.96 -15.05 11.01
C ALA A 92 7.72 -16.36 11.15
N MET A 93 9.06 -16.30 11.18
CA MET A 93 9.91 -17.49 11.18
C MET A 93 10.72 -17.59 12.47
N SER A 94 10.77 -18.77 13.08
CA SER A 94 11.77 -19.13 14.10
C SER A 94 12.77 -20.12 13.47
N GLY A 95 13.92 -19.58 13.06
CA GLY A 95 14.88 -20.32 12.24
C GLY A 95 14.27 -20.71 10.89
N ARG A 96 14.01 -22.00 10.69
CA ARG A 96 13.37 -22.54 9.46
C ARG A 96 11.91 -22.96 9.66
N ARG A 97 11.31 -22.69 10.82
CA ARG A 97 9.93 -23.08 11.13
C ARG A 97 9.02 -21.85 11.10
N PRO A 98 7.91 -21.87 10.35
CA PRO A 98 6.92 -20.81 10.43
C PRO A 98 6.20 -20.85 11.78
N LEU A 99 5.97 -19.67 12.32
CA LEU A 99 5.14 -19.42 13.49
C LEU A 99 3.66 -19.33 13.07
N SER A 100 2.77 -19.19 14.04
CA SER A 100 1.32 -19.16 13.82
C SER A 100 0.76 -17.78 13.47
N TYR A 101 1.62 -16.81 13.13
CA TYR A 101 1.22 -15.45 12.78
C TYR A 101 2.06 -14.91 11.63
N ILE A 102 1.52 -13.92 10.94
CA ILE A 102 2.20 -13.16 9.89
C ILE A 102 2.88 -11.93 10.48
N ASP A 103 4.03 -11.53 9.95
CA ASP A 103 4.76 -10.32 10.35
C ASP A 103 4.92 -9.30 9.21
N TYR A 104 4.47 -9.65 8.02
CA TYR A 104 4.50 -8.79 6.85
C TYR A 104 3.26 -9.04 5.99
N TYR A 105 2.68 -7.96 5.47
CA TYR A 105 1.49 -8.02 4.65
C TYR A 105 1.61 -7.12 3.42
N GLY A 106 1.04 -7.56 2.31
CA GLY A 106 0.91 -6.75 1.12
C GLY A 106 -0.33 -7.09 0.32
N VAL A 107 -0.80 -6.13 -0.46
CA VAL A 107 -1.92 -6.30 -1.38
C VAL A 107 -1.55 -5.76 -2.76
N THR A 108 -1.96 -6.49 -3.79
CA THR A 108 -1.89 -6.06 -5.18
C THR A 108 -3.30 -5.82 -5.71
N PHE A 109 -3.54 -4.66 -6.31
CA PHE A 109 -4.83 -4.31 -6.88
C PHE A 109 -4.68 -3.52 -8.18
N ASP A 110 -5.70 -3.59 -9.02
CA ASP A 110 -5.71 -2.88 -10.31
C ASP A 110 -6.40 -1.51 -10.19
N HIS A 111 -5.77 -0.50 -10.78
CA HIS A 111 -6.32 0.83 -11.02
C HIS A 111 -6.47 1.05 -12.52
N LEU A 112 -7.70 1.11 -13.02
CA LEU A 112 -8.03 1.30 -14.45
C LEU A 112 -7.39 0.29 -15.43
N VAL A 113 -6.80 -0.79 -14.94
CA VAL A 113 -6.21 -1.86 -15.78
C VAL A 113 -7.31 -2.64 -16.47
N SER A 114 -7.14 -2.89 -17.77
CA SER A 114 -8.06 -3.74 -18.53
C SER A 114 -7.97 -5.19 -18.01
N PRO A 115 -9.09 -5.91 -17.83
CA PRO A 115 -9.06 -7.33 -17.48
C PRO A 115 -8.27 -8.22 -18.46
N ASP A 116 -8.16 -7.79 -19.72
CA ASP A 116 -7.48 -8.51 -20.79
C ASP A 116 -6.00 -8.12 -20.97
N ASP A 117 -5.46 -7.23 -20.13
CA ASP A 117 -4.06 -6.83 -20.17
C ASP A 117 -3.18 -7.82 -19.36
N PRO A 118 -2.32 -8.63 -20.02
CA PRO A 118 -1.51 -9.62 -19.34
C PRO A 118 -0.28 -9.03 -18.62
N ASP A 119 0.18 -7.82 -18.99
CA ASP A 119 1.41 -7.21 -18.46
C ASP A 119 1.22 -5.70 -18.22
N PRO A 120 0.34 -5.31 -17.26
CA PRO A 120 0.13 -3.90 -16.94
C PRO A 120 1.36 -3.30 -16.27
N GLU A 121 1.53 -1.98 -16.41
CA GLU A 121 2.55 -1.24 -15.69
C GLU A 121 2.32 -1.34 -14.17
N VAL A 122 3.40 -1.56 -13.41
CA VAL A 122 3.33 -1.83 -11.96
C VAL A 122 3.89 -0.66 -11.16
N LEU A 123 3.12 -0.19 -10.18
CA LEU A 123 3.55 0.72 -9.13
C LEU A 123 3.79 -0.07 -7.84
N VAL A 124 5.00 -0.01 -7.29
CA VAL A 124 5.33 -0.65 -6.01
C VAL A 124 5.52 0.41 -4.93
N ILE A 125 4.83 0.21 -3.81
CA ILE A 125 4.77 1.07 -2.64
C ILE A 125 5.21 0.22 -1.44
N ASN A 126 6.27 0.63 -0.76
CA ASN A 126 6.68 -0.01 0.50
C ASN A 126 6.39 0.92 1.67
N ILE A 127 5.64 0.41 2.64
CA ILE A 127 5.38 1.04 3.94
C ILE A 127 6.65 0.87 4.77
N ILE A 128 7.22 2.00 5.21
CA ILE A 128 8.34 2.02 6.15
C ILE A 128 7.94 2.82 7.39
N GLU A 129 8.31 2.32 8.56
CA GLU A 129 8.20 3.07 9.81
C GLU A 129 9.50 3.86 10.00
N LEU A 130 9.38 5.18 10.15
CA LEU A 130 10.50 6.05 10.49
C LEU A 130 10.51 6.27 11.99
N ASP A 131 11.60 5.87 12.66
CA ASP A 131 11.83 6.29 14.04
C ASP A 131 11.96 7.82 14.07
N SER A 132 11.14 8.47 14.88
CA SER A 132 11.11 9.93 15.06
C SER A 132 12.34 10.41 15.85
N VAL A 133 13.51 10.36 15.22
CA VAL A 133 14.72 11.00 15.74
C VAL A 133 15.26 11.97 14.70
N GLY A 134 14.68 13.17 14.67
CA GLY A 134 15.30 14.37 14.09
C GLY A 134 15.63 14.29 12.60
N GLY A 135 14.79 13.60 11.81
CA GLY A 135 14.87 13.62 10.35
C GLY A 135 14.07 14.78 9.75
N ILE A 136 14.41 15.15 8.52
CA ILE A 136 13.72 16.19 7.71
C ILE A 136 12.25 15.85 7.36
N TYR A 137 11.73 14.74 7.90
CA TYR A 137 10.44 14.11 7.62
C TYR A 137 9.57 13.97 8.89
N SER A 138 9.97 14.54 10.02
CA SER A 138 9.21 14.44 11.26
C SER A 138 8.54 15.77 11.63
N ASP A 139 7.32 15.97 11.16
CA ASP A 139 6.39 16.97 11.72
C ASP A 139 5.57 16.33 12.84
N GLY A 140 6.23 15.95 13.94
CA GLY A 140 5.62 15.70 15.26
C GLY A 140 4.65 14.53 15.45
N ASP A 141 4.06 14.00 14.38
CA ASP A 141 3.13 12.87 14.37
C ASP A 141 3.78 11.67 13.67
N ALA A 142 3.43 10.44 14.08
CA ALA A 142 3.99 9.23 13.50
C ALA A 142 3.55 9.10 12.02
N GLU A 143 4.39 9.55 11.10
CA GLU A 143 4.15 9.51 9.66
C GLU A 143 4.71 8.20 9.07
N ILE A 144 3.89 7.53 8.26
CA ILE A 144 4.31 6.34 7.52
C ILE A 144 4.75 6.79 6.14
N ASP A 145 6.04 6.62 5.90
CA ASP A 145 6.66 7.03 4.66
C ASP A 145 6.59 5.92 3.62
N VAL A 146 6.58 6.30 2.34
CA VAL A 146 6.42 5.34 1.23
C VAL A 146 7.56 5.47 0.23
N ALA A 147 8.27 4.36 0.01
CA ALA A 147 9.18 4.23 -1.13
C ALA A 147 8.42 3.78 -2.38
N VAL A 148 8.41 4.63 -3.42
CA VAL A 148 7.78 4.36 -4.71
C VAL A 148 8.82 3.87 -5.72
N GLY A 149 8.58 2.69 -6.30
CA GLY A 149 9.37 2.14 -7.40
C GLY A 149 8.49 1.77 -8.59
N GLN A 150 8.96 2.07 -9.80
CA GLN A 150 8.39 1.56 -11.05
C GLN A 150 9.45 0.80 -11.83
N LYS A 151 9.02 -0.20 -12.61
CA LYS A 151 9.91 -0.97 -13.49
C LYS A 151 10.51 -0.04 -14.54
N PRO A 152 11.85 0.06 -14.69
CA PRO A 152 12.43 0.76 -15.82
C PRO A 152 12.08 0.01 -17.11
N LEU A 153 11.76 0.77 -18.16
CA LEU A 153 11.57 0.28 -19.54
C LEU A 153 12.78 -0.55 -20.00
#